data_AF-A0A914TJY6-F1
#
_entry.id   AF-A0A914TJY6-F1
#
_cell.length_a   1.000
_cell.length_b   1.000
_cell.length_c   1.000
_cell.angle_alpha   90.00
_cell.angle_beta   90.00
_cell.angle_gamma   90.00
#
_symmetry.space_group_name_H-M   'P 1'
#
loop_
_entity.id
_entity.type
_entity.pdbx_description
1 polymer ?
#
loop_
_entity_poly.entity_id
_entity_poly.type
_entity_poly.pdbx_seq_one_letter_code
_entity_poly.pdbx_strand_id
1 'polypeptide(L)' 'MNVVTSLLSAVAPLPDGDFTDRLNYCYTTTTLIVASVFISGWSFVGQPIQCWFPAYYRGWWMEYTLDYW' A
#
# COMPACT_ATOMS: atom_id res chain seq x y z
N MET A 1 25.49 -6.66 6.51
CA MET A 1 24.74 -6.53 5.24
C MET A 1 23.57 -5.60 5.50
N ASN A 2 23.34 -4.60 4.66
CA ASN A 2 22.30 -3.59 4.90
C ASN A 2 20.92 -4.20 4.64
N VAL A 3 19.91 -3.82 5.43
CA VAL A 3 18.54 -4.33 5.28
C VAL A 3 18.03 -4.14 3.85
N VAL A 4 18.33 -2.99 3.25
CA VAL A 4 17.97 -2.68 1.86
C VAL A 4 18.57 -3.68 0.87
N THR A 5 19.84 -4.05 1.03
CA THR A 5 20.48 -5.04 0.16
C THR A 5 19.89 -6.44 0.33
N SER A 6 19.42 -6.78 1.54
CA SER A 6 18.76 -8.06 1.81
C SER A 6 17.37 -8.14 1.19
N LEU A 7 16.61 -7.04 1.22
CA LEU A 7 15.29 -6.97 0.60
C LEU A 7 15.39 -6.98 -0.94
N LEU A 8 16.36 -6.27 -1.49
CA LEU A 8 16.62 -6.27 -2.94
C LEU A 8 17.03 -7.66 -3.44
N SER A 9 17.82 -8.42 -2.68
CA SER A 9 18.16 -9.78 -3.10
C SER A 9 16.98 -10.75 -3.03
N ALA A 10 15.98 -10.48 -2.17
CA ALA A 10 14.78 -11.31 -2.07
C ALA A 10 13.83 -11.16 -3.26
N VAL A 11 13.86 -10.00 -3.93
CA VAL A 11 13.04 -9.70 -5.12
C VAL A 11 13.80 -9.97 -6.44
N ALA A 12 15.12 -10.17 -6.39
CA ALA A 12 15.92 -10.39 -7.58
C ALA A 12 15.50 -11.68 -8.31
N PRO A 13 15.32 -11.64 -9.65
CA PRO A 13 14.90 -12.82 -10.39
C PRO A 13 16.03 -13.86 -10.45
N LEU A 14 15.67 -15.15 -10.32
CA LEU A 14 16.60 -16.25 -10.53
C LEU A 14 17.03 -16.31 -12.01
N PRO A 15 18.30 -16.66 -12.26
CA PRO A 15 18.85 -16.70 -13.62
C PRO A 15 18.23 -17.79 -14.50
N ASP A 16 17.81 -18.93 -13.92
CA ASP A 16 17.49 -20.15 -14.67
C ASP A 16 16.00 -20.31 -15.08
N GLY A 17 15.16 -19.28 -14.90
CA GLY A 17 13.73 -19.31 -15.27
C GLY A 17 13.41 -18.68 -16.61
N ASP A 18 12.39 -19.20 -17.30
CA ASP A 18 11.88 -18.61 -18.54
C ASP A 18 11.10 -17.30 -18.27
N PHE A 19 10.63 -16.64 -19.34
CA PHE A 19 9.90 -15.37 -19.18
C PHE A 19 8.59 -15.53 -18.38
N THR A 20 7.88 -16.63 -18.60
CA THR A 20 6.58 -16.91 -17.97
C THR A 20 6.77 -17.15 -16.46
N ASP A 21 7.84 -17.84 -16.08
CA ASP A 21 8.20 -18.04 -14.67
C ASP A 21 8.44 -16.70 -14.00
N ARG A 22 9.31 -15.86 -14.58
CA ARG A 22 9.66 -14.53 -14.05
C ARG A 22 8.44 -13.62 -13.90
N LEU A 23 7.49 -13.69 -14.84
CA LEU A 23 6.28 -12.90 -14.79
C LEU A 23 5.39 -13.25 -13.59
N ASN A 24 5.28 -14.53 -13.25
CA ASN A 24 4.45 -14.99 -12.15
C ASN A 24 5.10 -14.76 -10.78
N TYR A 25 6.34 -15.20 -10.55
CA TYR A 25 6.93 -15.16 -9.20
C TYR A 25 7.57 -13.82 -8.85
N CYS A 26 8.08 -13.06 -9.83
CA CYS A 26 8.81 -11.80 -9.59
C CYS A 26 7.99 -10.57 -9.96
N TYR A 27 7.53 -10.46 -11.21
CA TYR A 27 6.89 -9.22 -11.68
C TYR A 27 5.51 -9.02 -11.07
N THR A 28 4.66 -10.05 -11.08
CA THR A 28 3.29 -9.95 -10.54
C THR A 28 3.33 -9.65 -9.03
N THR A 29 4.13 -10.39 -8.27
CA THR A 29 4.28 -10.20 -6.82
C THR A 29 4.82 -8.82 -6.47
N THR A 30 5.88 -8.36 -7.15
CA THR A 30 6.46 -7.03 -6.93
C THR A 30 5.46 -5.93 -7.26
N THR A 31 4.68 -6.09 -8.34
CA THR A 31 3.63 -5.14 -8.71
C THR A 31 2.54 -5.04 -7.64
N LEU A 32 2.11 -6.18 -7.08
CA LEU A 32 1.13 -6.20 -5.99
C LEU A 32 1.67 -5.53 -4.72
N ILE A 33 2.95 -5.73 -4.39
CA ILE A 33 3.59 -5.06 -3.25
C ILE A 33 3.67 -3.54 -3.49
N VAL A 34 4.07 -3.11 -4.68
CA VAL A 34 4.12 -1.68 -5.01
C VAL A 34 2.72 -1.06 -4.93
N ALA A 35 1.70 -1.74 -5.48
CA ALA A 35 0.32 -1.29 -5.41
C ALA A 35 -0.21 -1.22 -3.97
N SER A 36 0.12 -2.21 -3.12
CA SER A 36 -0.33 -2.21 -1.73
C SER A 36 0.31 -1.08 -0.91
N VAL A 37 1.61 -0.83 -1.11
CA VAL A 37 2.31 0.31 -0.49
C VAL A 37 1.75 1.63 -1.00
N PHE A 38 1.46 1.73 -2.30
CA PHE A 38 0.86 2.93 -2.87
C PHE A 38 -0.52 3.23 -2.27
N ILE A 39 -1.43 2.24 -2.24
CA ILE A 39 -2.77 2.41 -1.68
C ILE A 39 -2.71 2.70 -0.18
N SER A 40 -1.86 1.97 0.56
CA SER A 40 -1.68 2.21 2.01
C SER A 40 -1.06 3.58 2.29
N GLY A 41 -0.23 4.09 1.37
CA GLY A 41 0.38 5.41 1.44
C GLY A 41 -0.67 6.54 1.43
N TRP A 42 -1.78 6.35 0.72
CA TRP A 42 -2.87 7.32 0.69
C TRP A 42 -3.55 7.50 2.05
N SER A 43 -3.47 6.50 2.95
CA SER A 43 -3.95 6.64 4.33
C SER A 43 -3.17 7.66 5.16
N PHE A 44 -1.95 8.01 4.75
CA PHE A 44 -1.13 9.03 5.43
C PHE A 44 -1.27 10.43 4.82
N VAL A 45 -1.88 10.54 3.64
CA VAL A 45 -2.00 11.80 2.90
C VAL A 45 -3.47 12.21 2.86
N GLY A 46 -3.86 13.09 3.77
CA GLY A 46 -5.21 13.62 3.86
C GLY A 46 -6.16 12.72 4.65
N GLN A 47 -7.44 12.71 4.24
CA GLN A 47 -8.51 11.95 4.90
C GLN A 47 -8.97 10.86 3.93
N PRO A 48 -8.77 9.56 4.23
CA PRO A 48 -9.02 8.47 3.28
C PRO A 48 -10.51 8.31 2.94
N ILE A 49 -11.39 8.76 3.83
CA ILE A 49 -12.84 8.76 3.64
C ILE A 49 -13.38 10.15 3.99
N GLN A 50 -14.47 10.53 3.34
CA GLN A 50 -15.24 11.74 3.64
C GLN A 50 -16.69 11.37 3.82
N CYS A 51 -17.26 11.73 4.96
CA CYS A 51 -18.65 11.46 5.30
C CYS A 51 -19.47 12.74 5.20
N TRP A 52 -20.78 12.60 4.92
CA TRP A 52 -21.70 13.73 4.99
C TRP A 52 -22.09 13.99 6.46
N PHE A 53 -21.70 15.15 6.99
CA PHE A 53 -22.00 15.51 8.38
C PHE A 53 -23.23 16.42 8.49
N PRO A 54 -24.07 16.24 9.52
CA PRO A 54 -25.10 17.22 9.87
C PRO A 54 -24.47 18.57 10.28
N ALA A 55 -25.12 19.68 9.91
CA ALA A 55 -24.57 21.04 10.13
C ALA A 55 -24.37 21.42 11.61
N TYR A 56 -24.99 20.71 12.55
CA TYR A 56 -24.85 20.95 13.99
C TYR A 56 -23.72 20.14 14.63
N TYR A 57 -23.03 19.25 13.89
CA TYR A 57 -21.87 18.53 14.40
C TYR A 57 -20.71 19.50 14.63
N ARG A 58 -20.00 19.30 15.74
CA ARG A 58 -18.74 20.01 16.03
C ARG A 58 -17.59 19.24 15.38
N GLY A 59 -16.46 19.90 15.09
CA GLY A 59 -15.31 19.29 14.41
C GLY A 59 -14.84 17.97 15.01
N TRP A 60 -14.74 17.87 16.33
CA TRP A 60 -14.33 16.62 17.02
C TRP A 60 -15.30 15.45 16.81
N TRP A 61 -16.59 15.71 16.61
CA TRP A 61 -17.56 14.66 16.27
C TRP A 61 -17.40 14.21 14.82
N MET A 62 -16.98 15.11 13.93
CA MET A 62 -16.67 14.79 12.53
C MET A 62 -15.40 13.92 12.47
N GLU A 63 -14.34 14.27 13.19
CA GLU A 63 -13.12 13.45 13.28
C GLU A 63 -13.40 12.06 13.86
N TYR A 64 -14.14 11.99 14.98
CA TYR A 64 -14.54 10.70 15.56
C TYR A 64 -15.29 9.80 14.57
N THR A 65 -16.19 10.38 13.77
CA THR A 65 -16.97 9.61 12.80
C THR A 65 -16.17 9.23 11.56
N LEU A 66 -15.13 9.99 11.20
CA LEU A 66 -14.16 9.61 10.16
C LEU A 66 -13.24 8.48 10.60
N ASP A 67 -12.86 8.42 11.88
CA ASP A 67 -11.98 7.38 12.42
C ASP A 67 -12.71 6.06 12.73
N TYR A 68 -14.02 6.13 13.00
CA TYR A 68 -14.82 4.94 13.34
C TYR A 68 -15.20 4.09 12.12
N TRP A 69 -15.22 4.68 10.92
CA TRP A 69 -15.61 4.04 9.66
C TRP A 69 -14.41 3.54 8.88
#